data_AF-A0A5C9E283-F1
#
_entry.id   AF-A0A5C9E283-F1
#
_cell.length_a   1.000
_cell.length_b   1.000
_cell.length_c   1.000
_cell.angle_alpha   90.00
_cell.angle_beta   90.00
_cell.angle_gamma   90.00
#
_symmetry.space_group_name_H-M   'P 1'
#
loop_
_entity.id
_entity.type
_entity.pdbx_description
1 polymer ?
#
loop_
_entity_poly.entity_id
_entity_poly.type
_entity_poly.pdbx_seq_one_letter_code
_entity_poly.pdbx_strand_id
1 'polypeptide(L)'
;MIKFNYLHEIYRILKEDGILLIFEHHEPIKPFKRVLFYFYLGFWENLFSHSLELQRSLFAELHSVRYKIISQKSINKFLDFFQIILAEKQKS
;
A
#
# COMPACT_ATOMS: atom_id res chain seq x y z
N MET A 1 20.92 -8.49 4.73
CA MET A 1 19.46 -8.44 4.97
C MET A 1 18.78 -8.76 3.66
N ILE A 2 18.26 -9.99 3.48
CA ILE A 2 17.50 -10.35 2.28
C ILE A 2 16.22 -9.51 2.35
N LYS A 3 16.17 -8.43 1.56
CA LYS A 3 14.94 -7.65 1.39
C LYS A 3 14.01 -8.54 0.58
N PHE A 4 13.23 -9.40 1.26
CA PHE A 4 12.18 -10.19 0.63
C PHE A 4 11.24 -9.20 -0.06
N ASN A 5 11.32 -9.13 -1.39
CA ASN A 5 10.46 -8.26 -2.18
C ASN A 5 9.17 -9.04 -2.45
N TYR A 6 8.28 -9.07 -1.45
CA TYR A 6 7.04 -9.83 -1.47
C TYR A 6 6.21 -9.58 -2.74
N LEU A 7 6.27 -8.37 -3.32
CA LEU A 7 5.59 -8.07 -4.58
C LEU A 7 6.08 -8.93 -5.75
N HIS A 8 7.40 -9.19 -5.86
CA HIS A 8 7.94 -10.08 -6.91
C HIS A 8 7.50 -11.53 -6.69
N GLU A 9 7.50 -12.01 -5.45
CA GLU A 9 7.04 -13.36 -5.13
C GLU A 9 5.56 -13.54 -5.44
N ILE A 10 4.73 -12.56 -5.07
CA ILE A 10 3.32 -12.52 -5.43
C ILE A 10 3.17 -12.50 -6.97
N TYR A 11 3.99 -11.70 -7.68
CA TYR A 11 3.93 -11.62 -9.15
C TYR A 11 4.19 -12.98 -9.81
N ARG A 12 5.14 -13.75 -9.25
CA ARG A 12 5.49 -15.08 -9.76
C ARG A 12 4.36 -16.09 -9.60
N ILE A 13 3.64 -16.07 -8.47
CA ILE A 13 2.56 -17.03 -8.19
C ILE A 13 1.21 -16.61 -8.77
N LEU A 14 1.01 -15.31 -9.01
CA LEU A 14 -0.24 -14.78 -9.54
C LEU A 14 -0.42 -15.24 -10.99
N LYS A 15 -1.61 -15.79 -11.30
CA LYS A 15 -1.99 -16.21 -12.65
C LYS A 15 -1.90 -15.03 -13.63
N GLU A 16 -1.79 -15.34 -14.91
CA GLU A 16 -2.00 -14.33 -15.96
C GLU A 16 -3.37 -13.67 -15.75
N ASP A 17 -3.43 -12.35 -15.95
CA ASP A 17 -4.61 -11.50 -15.68
C ASP A 17 -5.10 -11.55 -14.22
N GLY A 18 -4.28 -12.07 -13.31
CA GLY A 18 -4.59 -12.07 -11.88
C GLY A 18 -4.52 -10.67 -11.28
N ILE A 19 -5.41 -10.44 -10.31
CA ILE A 19 -5.53 -9.16 -9.60
C ILE A 19 -4.98 -9.30 -8.19
N LEU A 20 -4.05 -8.42 -7.84
CA LEU A 20 -3.56 -8.21 -6.49
C LEU A 20 -4.43 -7.14 -5.82
N LEU A 21 -5.03 -7.50 -4.68
CA LEU A 21 -5.75 -6.57 -3.81
C LEU A 21 -4.83 -6.15 -2.67
N ILE A 22 -4.65 -4.84 -2.52
CA ILE A 22 -3.79 -4.24 -1.50
C ILE A 22 -4.64 -3.34 -0.63
N PHE A 23 -4.54 -3.55 0.68
CA PHE A 23 -5.06 -2.62 1.68
C PHE A 23 -3.88 -1.77 2.16
N GLU A 24 -3.97 -0.45 1.98
CA GLU A 24 -2.89 0.47 2.31
C GLU A 24 -3.45 1.71 3.01
N HIS A 25 -2.56 2.42 3.71
CA HIS A 25 -2.82 3.77 4.19
C HIS A 25 -1.86 4.79 3.55
N HIS A 26 -2.34 6.00 3.28
CA HIS A 26 -1.53 7.12 2.79
C HIS A 26 -1.70 8.33 3.70
N GLU A 27 -0.70 9.21 3.72
CA GLU A 27 -0.80 10.43 4.51
C GLU A 27 -1.89 11.36 3.94
N PRO A 28 -2.89 11.78 4.73
CA PRO A 28 -3.95 12.64 4.25
C PRO A 28 -3.47 14.08 4.03
N ILE A 29 -4.03 14.76 3.03
CA ILE A 29 -3.69 16.16 2.71
C ILE A 29 -4.25 17.13 3.77
N LYS A 30 -5.42 16.83 4.34
CA LYS A 30 -6.12 17.74 5.25
C LYS A 30 -5.50 17.74 6.65
N PRO A 31 -5.17 18.91 7.25
CA PRO A 31 -4.47 18.98 8.53
C PRO A 31 -5.15 18.24 9.68
N PHE A 32 -6.47 18.38 9.84
CA PHE A 32 -7.20 17.70 10.91
C PHE A 32 -7.15 16.16 10.78
N LYS A 33 -7.08 15.66 9.54
CA LYS A 33 -6.97 14.22 9.28
C LYS A 33 -5.55 13.72 9.50
N ARG A 34 -4.53 14.56 9.29
CA ARG A 34 -3.14 14.24 9.61
C ARG A 34 -2.97 13.96 11.10
N VAL A 35 -3.62 14.74 11.96
CA VAL A 35 -3.61 14.49 13.41
C VAL A 35 -4.17 13.11 13.74
N LEU A 36 -5.33 12.74 13.18
CA LEU A 36 -5.93 11.41 13.38
C LEU A 36 -5.04 10.30 12.80
N PHE A 37 -4.46 10.52 11.62
CA PHE A 37 -3.55 9.60 10.95
C PHE A 37 -2.28 9.36 11.78
N TYR A 38 -1.66 10.41 12.34
CA TYR A 38 -0.51 10.27 13.21
C TYR A 38 -0.85 9.65 14.56
N PHE A 39 -2.04 9.90 15.10
CA PHE A 39 -2.52 9.18 16.29
C PHE A 39 -2.65 7.68 16.01
N TYR A 40 -3.23 7.33 14.86
CA TYR A 40 -3.27 5.95 14.37
C TYR A 40 -1.86 5.38 14.22
N LEU A 41 -0.96 6.04 13.49
CA LEU A 41 0.41 5.56 13.29
C LEU A 41 1.16 5.41 14.60
N GLY A 42 1.08 6.38 15.51
CA GLY A 42 1.72 6.29 16.83
C GLY A 42 1.16 5.14 17.67
N PHE A 43 -0.12 4.80 17.54
CA PHE A 43 -0.67 3.58 18.13
C PHE A 43 -0.03 2.31 17.54
N TRP A 44 0.17 2.26 16.22
CA TRP A 44 0.81 1.13 15.54
C TRP A 44 2.33 1.06 15.79
N GLU A 45 3.06 2.17 15.80
CA GLU A 45 4.49 2.21 16.11
C GLU A 45 4.80 1.74 17.53
N ASN A 46 3.90 2.04 18.48
CA ASN A 46 3.99 1.52 19.84
C ASN A 46 3.75 0.00 19.92
N LEU A 47 2.97 -0.57 19.00
CA LEU A 47 2.68 -2.01 18.94
C LEU A 47 3.70 -2.79 18.09
N PHE A 48 4.27 -2.14 17.08
CA PHE A 48 5.19 -2.72 16.11
C PHE A 48 6.36 -1.75 15.97
N SER A 49 7.48 -2.08 16.60
CA SER A 49 8.71 -1.28 16.69
C SER A 49 9.44 -1.06 15.34
N HIS A 50 8.73 -1.13 14.21
CA HIS A 50 9.27 -1.03 12.86
C HIS A 50 8.54 0.00 12.00
N SER A 51 9.21 1.16 11.94
CA SER A 51 9.64 1.85 10.72
C SER A 51 8.66 2.76 9.95
N LEU A 52 8.79 4.05 10.25
CA LEU A 52 8.60 5.19 9.32
C LEU A 52 9.24 4.98 7.93
N GLU A 53 10.24 4.10 7.79
CA GLU A 53 10.88 3.78 6.49
C GLU A 53 9.98 3.01 5.51
N LEU A 54 8.85 2.45 5.96
CA LEU A 54 7.88 1.73 5.11
C LEU A 54 7.07 2.66 4.18
N GLN A 55 7.16 3.98 4.34
CA GLN A 55 6.48 4.96 3.49
C GLN A 55 7.18 5.22 2.13
N ARG A 56 7.90 4.23 1.58
CA ARG A 56 8.29 4.29 0.17
C ARG A 56 7.05 4.09 -0.68
N SER A 57 6.84 4.97 -1.65
CA SER A 57 5.66 4.99 -2.51
C SER A 57 5.38 3.61 -3.12
N LEU A 58 4.36 2.91 -2.62
CA LEU A 58 3.88 1.61 -3.11
C LEU A 58 3.71 1.62 -4.63
N PHE A 59 3.33 2.77 -5.21
CA PHE A 59 3.20 2.96 -6.66
C PHE A 59 4.51 2.70 -7.42
N ALA A 60 5.64 3.19 -6.91
CA ALA A 60 6.95 2.95 -7.53
C ALA A 60 7.35 1.49 -7.43
N GLU A 61 7.06 0.85 -6.29
CA GLU A 61 7.35 -0.57 -6.10
C GLU A 61 6.47 -1.45 -7.01
N LEU A 62 5.16 -1.20 -7.07
CA LEU A 62 4.25 -1.90 -7.98
C LEU A 62 4.67 -1.75 -9.44
N HIS A 63 5.02 -0.53 -9.86
CA HIS A 63 5.49 -0.27 -11.22
C HIS A 63 6.80 -1.02 -11.51
N SER A 64 7.74 -1.06 -10.55
CA SER A 64 9.01 -1.79 -10.70
C SER A 64 8.82 -3.29 -10.92
N VAL A 65 7.72 -3.85 -10.42
CA VAL A 65 7.36 -5.27 -10.50
C VAL A 65 6.37 -5.55 -11.66
N ARG A 66 6.13 -4.58 -12.55
CA ARG A 66 5.18 -4.70 -13.69
C ARG A 66 3.72 -4.95 -13.27
N TYR A 67 3.31 -4.38 -12.14
CA TYR A 67 1.90 -4.25 -11.81
C TYR A 67 1.32 -2.96 -12.39
N LYS A 68 0.11 -3.05 -12.94
CA LYS A 68 -0.69 -1.90 -13.38
C LYS A 68 -1.82 -1.67 -12.38
N ILE A 69 -1.91 -0.48 -11.81
CA ILE A 69 -3.06 -0.13 -10.97
C ILE A 69 -4.29 0.06 -11.86
N ILE A 70 -5.36 -0.69 -11.57
CA ILE A 70 -6.62 -0.65 -12.32
C ILE A 70 -7.72 0.07 -11.54
N SER A 71 -7.63 0.10 -10.20
CA SER A 71 -8.60 0.79 -9.36
C SER A 71 -7.98 1.17 -8.03
N GLN A 72 -8.40 2.31 -7.50
CA GLN A 72 -8.02 2.81 -6.19
C GLN A 72 -9.24 3.46 -5.55
N LYS A 73 -9.60 3.01 -4.35
CA LYS A 73 -10.78 3.50 -3.65
C LYS A 73 -10.50 3.67 -2.16
N SER A 74 -10.70 4.89 -1.67
CA SER A 74 -10.74 5.15 -0.23
C SER A 74 -11.92 4.42 0.42
N ILE A 75 -11.72 3.89 1.61
CA ILE A 75 -12.72 3.05 2.28
C ILE A 75 -13.97 3.85 2.66
N ASN A 76 -13.79 5.07 3.17
CA ASN A 76 -14.89 5.99 3.44
C ASN A 76 -14.40 7.45 3.48
N LYS A 77 -15.33 8.42 3.65
CA LYS A 77 -15.00 9.86 3.69
C LYS A 77 -14.24 10.31 4.95
N PHE A 78 -14.37 9.60 6.06
CA PHE A 78 -13.77 9.97 7.35
C PHE A 78 -12.33 9.43 7.47
N LEU A 79 -12.15 8.18 7.06
CA LEU A 79 -10.95 7.36 6.99
C LEU A 79 -10.45 7.27 5.54
N ASP A 80 -10.47 8.41 4.84
CA ASP A 80 -10.08 8.47 3.41
C ASP A 80 -8.60 8.19 3.19
N PHE A 81 -7.79 8.25 4.25
CA PHE A 81 -6.41 7.84 4.29
C PHE A 81 -6.21 6.31 4.20
N PHE A 82 -7.25 5.49 4.41
CA PHE A 82 -7.20 4.08 4.05
C PHE A 82 -7.78 3.85 2.67
N GLN A 83 -7.13 2.99 1.91
CA GLN A 83 -7.50 2.68 0.54
C GLN A 83 -7.37 1.20 0.23
N ILE A 84 -8.20 0.77 -0.71
CA ILE A 84 -8.06 -0.50 -1.41
C ILE A 84 -7.53 -0.17 -2.80
N ILE A 85 -6.40 -0.78 -3.16
CA ILE A 85 -5.79 -0.70 -4.48
C ILE A 85 -5.95 -2.07 -5.15
N LEU A 86 -6.42 -2.06 -6.38
CA LEU A 86 -6.41 -3.23 -7.25
C LEU A 86 -5.32 -3.05 -8.30
N ALA A 87 -4.42 -4.01 -8.37
CA ALA A 87 -3.30 -4.02 -9.29
C ALA A 87 -3.31 -5.30 -10.13
N GLU A 88 -3.28 -5.15 -11.44
CA GLU A 88 -3.23 -6.24 -12.41
C GLU A 88 -1.80 -6.56 -12.79
N LYS A 89 -1.47 -7.84 -12.90
CA LYS A 89 -0.19 -8.30 -13.45
C LYS A 89 -0.12 -8.02 -14.95
N GLN A 90 0.84 -7.22 -15.40
CA GLN A 90 1.04 -6.97 -16.83
C GLN A 90 1.58 -8.23 -17.51
N LYS A 91 1.12 -8.50 -18.74
CA LYS A 91 1.65 -9.60 -19.56
C LYS A 91 3.11 -9.33 -19.89
N SER A 92 3.93 -10.38 -19.81
CA SER A 92 5.37 -10.32 -20.06
C SER A 92 5.67 -9.94 -21.49
#